data_AF-A0AAN5N856-F1
#
_entry.id   AF-A0AAN5N856-F1
#
_cell.length_a   1.000
_cell.length_b   1.000
_cell.length_c   1.000
_cell.angle_alpha   90.00
_cell.angle_beta   90.00
_cell.angle_gamma   90.00
#
_symmetry.space_group_name_H-M   'P 1'
#
loop_
_entity.id
_entity.type
_entity.pdbx_description
1 polymer ?
#
loop_
_entity_poly.entity_id
_entity_poly.type
_entity_poly.pdbx_seq_one_letter_code
_entity_poly.pdbx_strand_id
1 'polypeptide(L)'
;MGVKLPFPKWILNTPVKVYQTFINEDGEPVEDLIYDGLCNYNEKSKQTLDAERRLVTLSGKIIIEGDIYPNKLIEGYIKVGDVKKDIYKSSRPRNPDGSVFSTELELI
;
A
#
# COMPACT_ATOMS: atom_id res chain seq x y z
N MET A 1 23.16 -16.76 4.97
CA MET A 1 21.78 -16.70 5.50
C MET A 1 21.52 -15.27 5.91
N GLY A 2 20.58 -14.59 5.27
CA GLY A 2 20.20 -13.22 5.68
C GLY A 2 19.44 -13.23 7.01
N VAL A 3 19.36 -12.08 7.65
CA VAL A 3 18.64 -11.89 8.91
C VAL A 3 17.28 -11.25 8.62
N LYS A 4 16.22 -11.74 9.28
CA LYS A 4 14.91 -11.08 9.30
C LYS A 4 14.91 -9.97 10.35
N LEU A 5 14.73 -8.72 9.93
CA LEU A 5 14.63 -7.62 10.87
C LEU A 5 13.23 -7.59 11.49
N PRO A 6 13.12 -7.31 12.81
CA PRO A 6 11.82 -7.16 13.45
C PRO A 6 11.14 -5.89 12.92
N PHE A 7 9.86 -6.00 12.57
CA PHE A 7 9.05 -4.85 12.19
C PHE A 7 8.53 -4.14 13.46
N PRO A 8 8.63 -2.80 13.54
CA PRO A 8 8.15 -2.06 14.71
C PRO A 8 6.62 -2.00 14.75
N LYS A 9 5.95 -2.99 15.34
CA LYS A 9 4.48 -3.05 15.36
C LYS A 9 3.81 -1.88 16.09
N TRP A 10 4.51 -1.24 17.03
CA TRP A 10 3.98 -0.12 17.83
C TRP A 10 3.71 1.15 17.02
N ILE A 11 4.20 1.25 15.78
CA ILE A 11 3.87 2.38 14.90
C ILE A 11 2.57 2.17 14.11
N LEU A 12 1.97 0.98 14.16
CA LEU A 12 0.70 0.68 13.49
C LEU A 12 -0.46 1.10 14.40
N ASN A 13 -1.01 2.29 14.17
CA ASN A 13 -2.03 2.89 15.04
C ASN A 13 -3.30 3.30 14.30
N THR A 14 -3.28 3.27 12.96
CA THR A 14 -4.37 3.79 12.14
C THR A 14 -5.08 2.64 11.43
N PRO A 15 -6.39 2.43 11.65
CA PRO A 15 -7.13 1.39 10.95
C PRO A 15 -7.28 1.72 9.46
N VAL A 16 -6.99 0.74 8.61
CA VAL A 16 -7.09 0.86 7.15
C VAL A 16 -7.64 -0.42 6.55
N LYS A 17 -8.41 -0.23 5.48
CA LYS A 17 -8.82 -1.30 4.57
C LYS A 17 -8.20 -1.06 3.21
N VAL A 18 -7.62 -2.09 2.62
CA VAL A 18 -7.02 -2.03 1.28
C VAL A 18 -7.86 -2.89 0.35
N TYR A 19 -8.31 -2.27 -0.74
CA TYR A 19 -9.11 -2.92 -1.77
C TYR A 19 -8.30 -3.01 -3.05
N GLN A 20 -8.20 -4.22 -3.59
CA GLN A 20 -7.68 -4.47 -4.92
C GLN A 20 -8.82 -4.32 -5.93
N THR A 21 -8.61 -3.50 -6.95
CA THR A 21 -9.52 -3.43 -8.09
C THR A 21 -8.92 -4.26 -9.22
N PHE A 22 -9.72 -5.15 -9.81
CA PHE A 22 -9.36 -5.87 -11.03
C PHE A 22 -10.58 -6.05 -11.92
N ILE A 23 -10.34 -6.24 -13.21
CA ILE A 23 -11.39 -6.52 -14.19
C ILE A 23 -11.54 -8.03 -14.27
N ASN A 24 -12.74 -8.55 -14.01
CA ASN A 24 -13.01 -9.99 -14.11
C ASN A 24 -13.21 -10.43 -15.57
N GLU A 25 -13.30 -11.73 -15.83
CA GLU A 25 -13.46 -12.27 -17.20
C GLU A 25 -14.69 -11.71 -17.94
N ASP A 26 -15.74 -11.34 -17.20
CA ASP A 26 -16.96 -10.69 -17.72
C ASP A 26 -16.82 -9.18 -18.00
N GLY A 27 -15.65 -8.59 -17.76
CA GLY A 27 -15.40 -7.17 -17.96
C GLY A 27 -15.92 -6.26 -16.84
N GLU A 28 -16.44 -6.83 -15.75
CA GLU A 28 -16.92 -6.08 -14.59
C GLU A 28 -15.76 -5.71 -13.66
N PRO A 29 -15.71 -4.47 -13.15
CA PRO A 29 -14.73 -4.07 -12.14
C PRO A 29 -15.12 -4.68 -10.79
N VAL A 30 -14.30 -5.59 -10.30
CA VAL A 30 -14.45 -6.22 -8.99
C VAL A 30 -13.48 -5.57 -8.00
N GLU A 31 -14.00 -5.24 -6.82
CA GLU A 31 -13.22 -4.78 -5.68
C GLU A 31 -13.10 -5.90 -4.63
N ASP A 32 -11.88 -6.31 -4.33
CA ASP A 32 -11.57 -7.37 -3.37
C ASP A 32 -10.83 -6.80 -2.17
N LEU A 33 -11.32 -7.08 -0.97
CA LEU A 33 -10.68 -6.63 0.27
C LEU A 33 -9.46 -7.51 0.56
N ILE A 34 -8.28 -7.00 0.27
CA ILE A 34 -7.01 -7.73 0.44
C ILE A 34 -6.41 -7.55 1.84
N TYR A 35 -6.78 -6.49 2.56
CA TYR A 35 -6.28 -6.23 3.91
C TYR A 35 -7.28 -5.42 4.74
N ASP A 36 -7.47 -5.83 6.00
CA ASP A 36 -8.23 -5.10 7.01
C ASP A 36 -7.45 -5.15 8.33
N GLY A 37 -6.94 -4.02 8.79
CA GLY A 37 -6.09 -3.97 9.97
C GLY A 37 -5.49 -2.61 10.25
N LEU A 38 -4.42 -2.59 11.05
CA LEU A 38 -3.71 -1.36 11.41
C LEU A 38 -2.57 -1.09 10.41
N CYS A 39 -2.33 0.18 10.14
CA CYS A 39 -1.19 0.68 9.38
C CYS A 39 -0.56 1.86 10.12
N ASN A 40 0.67 2.19 9.74
CA ASN A 40 1.21 3.52 10.00
C ASN A 40 0.79 4.42 8.83
N TYR A 41 0.00 5.45 9.13
CA TYR A 41 -0.39 6.43 8.15
C TYR A 41 0.48 7.69 8.25
N ASN A 42 1.17 8.02 7.16
CA ASN A 42 1.98 9.21 7.02
C ASN A 42 1.29 10.20 6.06
N GLU A 43 0.66 11.22 6.62
CA GLU A 43 -0.11 12.26 5.90
C GLU A 43 0.78 13.31 5.22
N LYS A 44 2.07 13.04 5.05
CA LYS A 44 2.97 13.99 4.40
C LYS A 44 2.68 14.05 2.91
N SER A 45 2.12 15.18 2.48
CA SER A 45 1.95 15.50 1.07
C SER A 45 3.29 15.77 0.39
N LYS A 46 3.48 15.18 -0.78
CA LYS A 46 4.72 15.30 -1.56
C LYS A 46 4.38 15.43 -3.04
N GLN A 47 4.99 16.38 -3.72
CA GLN A 47 4.92 16.46 -5.17
C GLN A 47 6.02 15.59 -5.81
N THR A 48 5.65 14.80 -6.79
CA THR A 48 6.57 13.97 -7.56
C THR A 48 6.26 14.09 -9.06
N LEU A 49 7.25 13.79 -9.89
CA LEU A 49 7.07 13.72 -11.32
C LEU A 49 6.74 12.28 -11.69
N ASP A 50 5.63 12.07 -12.39
CA ASP A 50 5.31 10.78 -12.97
C ASP A 50 6.22 10.48 -14.19
N ALA A 51 6.18 9.25 -14.70
CA ALA A 51 6.90 8.80 -15.89
C ALA A 51 6.63 9.69 -17.13
N GLU A 52 5.44 10.29 -17.22
CA GLU A 52 5.07 11.27 -18.25
C GLU A 52 5.54 12.71 -17.97
N ARG A 53 6.40 12.91 -16.95
CA ARG A 53 6.86 14.24 -16.47
C ARG A 53 5.75 15.18 -16.02
N ARG A 54 4.60 14.62 -15.62
CA ARG A 54 3.49 15.37 -15.02
C ARG A 54 3.72 15.50 -13.53
N LEU A 55 3.38 16.66 -12.98
CA LEU A 55 3.53 16.93 -11.56
C LEU A 55 2.32 16.36 -10.81
N VAL A 56 2.54 15.31 -10.02
CA VAL A 56 1.52 14.60 -9.26
C VAL A 56 1.71 14.89 -7.78
N THR A 57 0.61 15.19 -7.08
CA THR A 57 0.64 15.46 -5.64
C THR A 57 0.19 14.21 -4.90
N LEU A 58 1.12 13.52 -4.25
CA LEU A 58 0.81 12.41 -3.35
C LEU A 58 0.22 12.97 -2.06
N SER A 59 -0.90 12.42 -1.62
CA SER A 59 -1.63 12.86 -0.42
C SER A 59 -1.24 12.09 0.85
N GLY A 60 -0.38 11.08 0.74
CA GLY A 60 0.21 10.40 1.88
C GLY A 60 0.82 9.04 1.52
N LYS A 61 1.29 8.34 2.54
CA LYS A 61 1.81 6.96 2.45
C LYS A 61 1.27 6.14 3.61
N ILE A 62 0.85 4.90 3.35
CA ILE A 62 0.62 3.91 4.41
C ILE A 62 1.73 2.85 4.40
N ILE A 63 2.06 2.36 5.58
CA ILE A 63 3.02 1.27 5.79
C ILE A 63 2.34 0.19 6.61
N ILE A 64 2.35 -1.03 6.07
CA ILE A 64 1.77 -2.22 6.69
C ILE A 64 2.90 -3.25 6.88
N GLU A 65 2.86 -4.00 7.98
CA GLU A 65 3.82 -5.08 8.24
C GLU A 65 3.65 -6.24 7.24
N GLY A 66 4.76 -6.71 6.66
CA GLY A 66 4.78 -7.88 5.79
C GLY A 66 4.21 -7.66 4.39
N ASP A 67 3.89 -8.76 3.71
CA ASP A 67 3.26 -8.75 2.38
C ASP A 67 1.75 -8.95 2.52
N ILE A 68 0.97 -7.93 2.13
CA ILE A 68 -0.50 -8.01 2.18
C ILE A 68 -1.08 -8.64 0.90
N TYR A 69 -0.29 -8.75 -0.17
CA TYR A 69 -0.78 -9.29 -1.44
C TYR A 69 0.34 -10.01 -2.21
N PRO A 70 0.71 -11.23 -1.78
CA PRO A 70 1.91 -11.91 -2.25
C PRO A 70 1.92 -12.11 -3.77
N ASN A 71 3.07 -11.79 -4.37
CA ASN A 71 3.38 -11.99 -5.80
C ASN A 71 2.48 -11.25 -6.81
N LYS A 72 1.61 -10.34 -6.37
CA LYS A 72 0.72 -9.57 -7.27
C LYS A 72 0.88 -8.07 -7.08
N LEU A 73 0.69 -7.29 -8.14
CA LEU A 73 0.71 -5.84 -8.05
C LEU A 73 -0.55 -5.37 -7.32
N ILE A 74 -0.40 -4.38 -6.45
CA ILE A 74 -1.53 -3.81 -5.72
C ILE A 74 -2.01 -2.60 -6.50
N GLU A 75 -3.23 -2.68 -7.03
CA GLU A 75 -3.90 -1.64 -7.79
C GLU A 75 -5.33 -1.48 -7.24
N GLY A 76 -5.77 -0.26 -7.01
CA GLY A 76 -7.07 -0.01 -6.39
C GLY A 76 -6.97 1.14 -5.42
N TYR A 77 -7.61 1.00 -4.27
CA TYR A 77 -7.78 2.09 -3.33
C TYR A 77 -7.71 1.63 -1.88
N ILE A 78 -7.46 2.57 -0.98
CA ILE A 78 -7.52 2.34 0.46
C ILE A 78 -8.69 3.12 1.06
N LYS A 79 -9.14 2.66 2.23
CA LYS A 79 -10.10 3.34 3.06
C LYS A 79 -9.53 3.50 4.47
N VAL A 80 -9.28 4.75 4.88
CA VAL A 80 -8.84 5.12 6.23
C VAL A 80 -9.98 5.88 6.89
N GLY A 81 -10.68 5.23 7.83
CA GLY A 81 -11.94 5.73 8.37
C GLY A 81 -12.99 5.91 7.26
N ASP A 82 -13.44 7.15 7.05
CA ASP A 82 -14.39 7.52 5.98
C ASP A 82 -13.72 8.03 4.70
N VAL A 83 -12.39 8.19 4.71
CA VAL A 83 -11.65 8.74 3.56
C VAL A 83 -11.22 7.61 2.64
N LYS A 84 -11.64 7.69 1.38
CA LYS A 84 -11.15 6.84 0.28
C LYS A 84 -10.00 7.55 -0.44
N LYS A 85 -8.90 6.85 -0.67
CA LYS A 85 -7.73 7.35 -1.42
C LYS A 85 -7.26 6.30 -2.42
N ASP A 86 -6.91 6.72 -3.62
CA ASP A 86 -6.43 5.80 -4.65
C ASP A 86 -4.95 5.49 -4.45
N ILE A 87 -4.57 4.26 -4.77
CA ILE A 87 -3.18 3.79 -4.68
C ILE A 87 -2.47 4.24 -5.95
N TYR A 88 -1.53 5.16 -5.79
CA TYR A 88 -0.67 5.61 -6.89
C TYR A 88 0.47 4.63 -7.14
N LYS A 89 1.08 4.11 -6.06
CA LYS A 89 2.22 3.21 -6.16
C LYS A 89 2.29 2.26 -4.97
N SER A 90 2.62 1.01 -5.25
CA SER A 90 2.92 0.01 -4.24
C SER A 90 4.42 -0.34 -4.22
N SER A 91 4.96 -0.62 -3.04
CA SER A 91 6.36 -0.99 -2.83
C SER A 91 6.47 -2.02 -1.72
N ARG A 92 7.35 -3.01 -1.91
CA ARG A 92 7.57 -4.10 -0.96
C ARG A 92 9.05 -4.21 -0.63
N PRO A 93 9.58 -3.35 0.26
CA PRO A 93 10.94 -3.49 0.74
C PRO A 93 11.16 -4.89 1.31
N ARG A 94 12.27 -5.51 0.91
CA ARG A 94 12.64 -6.86 1.36
C ARG A 94 13.70 -6.79 2.45
N ASN A 95 13.60 -7.72 3.37
CA ASN A 95 14.62 -8.01 4.36
C ASN A 95 15.88 -8.59 3.69
N PRO A 96 17.03 -8.53 4.38
CA PRO A 96 18.26 -9.21 3.94
C PRO A 96 18.11 -10.73 3.73
N ASP A 97 17.14 -11.38 4.37
CA ASP A 97 16.81 -12.80 4.16
C ASP A 97 15.93 -13.07 2.93
N GLY A 98 15.47 -12.02 2.24
CA GLY A 98 14.62 -12.09 1.05
C GLY A 98 13.12 -12.06 1.35
N SER A 99 12.70 -12.13 2.62
CA SER A 99 11.29 -11.97 3.01
C SER A 99 10.83 -10.52 2.82
N VAL A 100 9.52 -10.30 2.63
CA VAL A 100 8.97 -8.94 2.57
C VAL A 100 8.93 -8.35 3.98
N PHE A 101 9.55 -7.19 4.16
CA PHE A 101 9.59 -6.49 5.44
C PHE A 101 8.28 -5.74 5.70
N SER A 102 7.82 -4.98 4.70
CA SER A 102 6.59 -4.21 4.76
C SER A 102 5.97 -4.03 3.38
N THR A 103 4.69 -3.69 3.36
CA THR A 103 4.01 -3.17 2.18
C THR A 103 3.81 -1.67 2.38
N GLU A 104 4.38 -0.88 1.49
CA GLU A 104 4.21 0.56 1.44
C GLU A 104 3.31 0.94 0.25
N LEU A 105 2.26 1.71 0.52
CA LEU A 105 1.37 2.23 -0.52
C LEU A 105 1.41 3.76 -0.49
N GLU A 106 1.80 4.36 -1.60
CA GLU A 106 1.73 5.81 -1.83
C GLU A 106 0.36 6.14 -2.42
N LEU A 107 -0.24 7.20 -1.89
CA LEU A 107 -1.63 7.58 -2.16
C LEU A 107 -1.69 8.90 -2.89
N ILE A 108 -2.68 9.04 -3.76
CA ILE A 108 -3.06 10.31 -4.39
C ILE A 108 -4.38 10.81 -3.80
#